data_AF-A0A7V9BE00-F1
#
_entry.id   AF-A0A7V9BE00-F1
#
_cell.length_a   1.000
_cell.length_b   1.000
_cell.length_c   1.000
_cell.angle_alpha   90.00
_cell.angle_beta   90.00
_cell.angle_gamma   90.00
#
_symmetry.space_group_name_H-M   'P 1'
#
loop_
_entity.id
_entity.type
_entity.pdbx_description
1 polymer ?
#
loop_
_entity_poly.entity_id
_entity_poly.type
_entity_poly.pdbx_seq_one_letter_code
_entity_poly.pdbx_strand_id
1 'polypeptide(L)'
;MDLTTAFVRSESDGEIEIVVNFGPLSGREATLAEVDRLARRLLATVDDVRVHAIRTHDVSAVSETIVHQVVVETDAPASTAEALRDVCEAWAAECAAERSLEPLGF
;
A
#
# COMPACT_ATOMS: atom_id res chain seq x y z
N MET A 1 7.35 -15.62 -8.28
CA MET A 1 6.06 -14.93 -8.14
C MET A 1 6.41 -13.47 -8.20
N ASP A 2 6.05 -12.76 -9.27
CA ASP A 2 6.19 -11.31 -9.31
C ASP A 2 5.29 -10.75 -8.21
N LEU A 3 5.88 -10.49 -7.05
CA LEU A 3 5.22 -9.81 -5.95
C LEU A 3 5.31 -8.32 -6.25
N THR A 4 4.57 -7.87 -7.26
CA THR A 4 4.39 -6.44 -7.49
C THR A 4 3.85 -5.83 -6.20
N THR A 5 4.70 -5.06 -5.53
CA THR A 5 4.42 -4.51 -4.20
C THR A 5 3.27 -3.52 -4.26
N ALA A 6 3.25 -2.65 -5.27
CA ALA A 6 2.18 -1.69 -5.53
C ALA A 6 1.78 -1.73 -7.01
N PHE A 7 0.48 -1.76 -7.28
CA PHE A 7 -0.06 -1.75 -8.64
C PHE A 7 -1.29 -0.84 -8.74
N VAL A 8 -1.50 -0.29 -9.93
CA VAL A 8 -2.71 0.49 -10.24
C VAL A 8 -3.84 -0.50 -10.53
N ARG A 9 -4.93 -0.41 -9.77
CA ARG A 9 -6.11 -1.28 -9.90
C ARG A 9 -7.13 -0.71 -10.88
N SER A 10 -7.31 0.61 -10.88
CA SER A 10 -8.23 1.31 -11.77
C SER A 10 -7.73 2.73 -12.08
N GLU A 11 -8.02 3.18 -13.30
CA GLU A 11 -7.77 4.53 -13.82
C GLU A 11 -8.99 4.98 -14.65
N SER A 12 -10.18 4.96 -14.05
CA SER A 12 -11.43 5.26 -14.76
C SER A 12 -11.92 6.65 -14.37
N ASP A 13 -12.34 7.46 -15.36
CA ASP A 13 -12.99 8.77 -15.16
C ASP A 13 -12.26 9.75 -14.22
N GLY A 14 -10.92 9.69 -14.16
CA GLY A 14 -10.12 10.58 -13.32
C GLY A 14 -9.98 10.12 -11.87
N GLU A 15 -10.42 8.91 -11.54
CA GLU A 15 -10.18 8.26 -10.26
C GLU A 15 -9.02 7.25 -10.42
N ILE A 16 -8.02 7.36 -9.54
CA ILE A 16 -6.88 6.45 -9.46
C ILE A 16 -7.01 5.62 -8.19
N GLU A 17 -6.98 4.30 -8.34
CA GLU A 17 -6.88 3.36 -7.23
C GLU A 17 -5.54 2.62 -7.31
N ILE A 18 -4.71 2.73 -6.27
CA ILE A 18 -3.45 1.97 -6.13
C ILE A 18 -3.58 1.01 -4.96
N VAL A 19 -3.22 -0.25 -5.20
CA VAL A 19 -3.22 -1.31 -4.19
C VAL A 19 -1.79 -1.70 -3.88
N VAL A 20 -1.47 -1.69 -2.58
CA VAL A 20 -0.18 -2.12 -2.03
C VAL A 20 -0.36 -3.45 -1.31
N ASN A 21 0.33 -4.50 -1.77
CA ASN A 21 0.40 -5.80 -1.12
C ASN A 21 1.34 -5.76 0.10
N PHE A 22 0.87 -5.12 1.17
CA PHE A 22 1.69 -4.87 2.36
C PHE A 22 1.98 -6.13 3.19
N GLY A 23 1.03 -7.07 3.26
CA GLY A 23 1.14 -8.31 4.03
C GLY A 23 2.27 -9.23 3.57
N PRO A 24 2.35 -9.58 2.27
CA PRO A 24 3.46 -10.38 1.74
C PRO A 24 4.83 -9.75 1.98
N LEU A 25 4.93 -8.41 1.99
CA LEU A 25 6.18 -7.70 2.19
C LEU A 25 6.57 -7.57 3.67
N SER A 26 5.61 -7.22 4.52
CA SER A 26 5.86 -6.88 5.92
C SER A 26 5.52 -8.00 6.89
N GLY A 27 4.73 -9.00 6.51
CA GLY A 27 4.20 -10.05 7.39
C GLY A 27 3.15 -9.56 8.40
N ARG A 28 2.56 -8.36 8.21
CA ARG A 28 1.54 -7.79 9.10
C ARG A 28 0.63 -6.80 8.37
N GLU A 29 -0.31 -6.23 9.11
CA GLU A 29 -1.06 -5.04 8.69
C GLU A 29 -0.23 -3.75 8.87
N ALA A 30 -0.46 -2.77 8.01
CA ALA A 30 0.12 -1.43 8.18
C ALA A 30 -0.46 -0.77 9.44
N THR A 31 0.41 -0.12 10.22
CA THR A 31 -0.03 0.64 11.39
C THR A 31 -0.64 1.97 10.97
N LEU A 32 -1.47 2.55 11.84
CA LEU A 32 -2.03 3.89 11.63
C LEU A 32 -0.94 4.93 11.35
N ALA A 33 0.18 4.88 12.08
CA ALA A 33 1.27 5.82 11.89
C ALA A 33 1.94 5.69 10.51
N GLU A 34 2.06 4.47 9.97
CA GLU A 34 2.61 4.25 8.63
C GLU A 34 1.63 4.71 7.54
N VAL A 35 0.33 4.47 7.73
CA VAL A 35 -0.73 4.97 6.85
C VAL A 35 -0.72 6.51 6.83
N ASP A 36 -0.62 7.16 7.99
CA ASP A 36 -0.53 8.62 8.09
C ASP A 36 0.72 9.20 7.43
N ARG A 37 1.85 8.47 7.47
CA ARG A 37 3.07 8.87 6.76
C ARG A 37 2.88 8.75 5.25
N LEU A 38 2.27 7.67 4.77
CA LEU A 38 1.98 7.49 3.35
C LEU A 38 1.06 8.59 2.83
N ALA A 39 -0.05 8.87 3.52
CA ALA A 39 -0.98 9.93 3.14
C ALA A 39 -0.28 11.29 3.01
N ARG A 40 0.56 11.66 3.99
CA ARG A 40 1.33 12.91 3.94
C ARG A 40 2.33 12.96 2.78
N ARG A 41 2.95 11.83 2.43
CA ARG A 41 3.88 11.74 1.29
C ARG A 41 3.14 11.90 -0.05
N LEU A 42 1.95 11.33 -0.17
CA LEU A 42 1.12 11.42 -1.38
C LEU A 42 0.55 12.82 -1.60
N LEU A 43 0.21 13.54 -0.52
CA LEU A 43 -0.23 14.95 -0.59
C LEU A 43 0.84 15.92 -1.12
N ALA A 44 2.09 15.48 -1.30
CA ALA A 44 3.10 16.26 -2.02
C ALA A 44 2.90 16.23 -3.55
N THR A 45 2.09 15.29 -4.05
CA THR A 45 1.87 15.03 -5.48
C THR A 45 0.43 15.33 -5.90
N VAL A 46 -0.56 15.13 -5.01
CA VAL A 46 -2.00 15.31 -5.29
C VAL A 46 -2.66 16.19 -4.23
N ASP A 47 -3.80 16.79 -4.59
CA ASP A 47 -4.52 17.73 -3.72
C ASP A 47 -5.31 17.04 -2.60
N ASP A 48 -5.83 15.84 -2.87
CA ASP A 48 -6.58 15.01 -1.91
C ASP A 48 -6.25 13.52 -2.12
N VAL A 49 -6.30 12.76 -1.03
CA VAL A 49 -6.07 11.32 -1.07
C VAL A 49 -6.80 10.62 0.07
N ARG A 50 -7.41 9.48 -0.23
CA ARG A 50 -7.91 8.53 0.78
C ARG A 50 -6.96 7.35 0.85
N VAL A 51 -6.45 7.07 2.05
CA VAL A 51 -5.58 5.92 2.30
C VAL A 51 -6.20 5.06 3.38
N HIS A 52 -6.32 3.75 3.13
CA HIS A 52 -6.87 2.82 4.12
C HIS A 52 -6.16 1.47 4.08
N ALA A 53 -5.96 0.90 5.27
CA ALA A 53 -5.48 -0.47 5.43
C ALA A 53 -6.67 -1.44 5.39
N ILE A 54 -6.53 -2.52 4.63
CA ILE A 54 -7.54 -3.57 4.48
C ILE A 54 -6.97 -4.90 4.96
N ARG A 55 -7.73 -5.58 5.81
CA ARG A 55 -7.53 -6.99 6.15
C ARG A 55 -8.62 -7.84 5.51
N THR A 56 -8.27 -8.56 4.45
CA THR A 56 -9.19 -9.44 3.72
C THR A 56 -8.99 -10.89 4.16
N HIS A 57 -10.09 -11.58 4.47
CA HIS A 57 -10.09 -13.02 4.68
C HIS A 57 -10.55 -13.69 3.39
N ASP A 58 -9.62 -14.35 2.71
CA ASP A 58 -9.90 -15.14 1.52
C ASP A 58 -10.10 -16.60 1.95
N VAL A 59 -11.34 -17.07 1.90
CA VAL A 59 -11.74 -18.39 2.38
C VAL A 59 -12.42 -19.15 1.25
N SER A 60 -11.88 -20.33 0.97
CA SER A 60 -12.42 -21.30 0.03
C SER A 60 -12.60 -22.66 0.74
N ALA A 61 -13.15 -23.64 0.03
CA ALA A 61 -13.27 -25.00 0.56
C ALA A 61 -11.92 -25.69 0.84
N VAL A 62 -10.81 -25.17 0.28
CA VAL A 62 -9.47 -25.78 0.36
C VAL A 62 -8.39 -24.85 0.91
N SER A 63 -8.72 -23.59 1.15
CA SER A 63 -7.75 -22.57 1.58
C SER A 63 -8.40 -21.54 2.49
N GLU A 64 -7.63 -21.08 3.47
CA GLU A 64 -7.92 -19.90 4.26
C GLU A 64 -6.66 -19.05 4.28
N THR A 65 -6.76 -17.80 3.86
CA THR A 65 -5.61 -16.87 3.81
C THR A 65 -6.06 -15.49 4.24
N ILE A 66 -5.20 -14.80 4.98
CA ILE A 66 -5.40 -13.39 5.33
C ILE A 66 -4.48 -12.55 4.45
N VAL A 67 -5.05 -11.60 3.74
CA VAL A 67 -4.32 -10.64 2.91
C VAL A 67 -4.38 -9.28 3.59
N HIS A 68 -3.21 -8.67 3.81
CA HIS A 68 -3.10 -7.30 4.30
C HIS A 68 -2.70 -6.38 3.15
N GLN A 69 -3.53 -5.40 2.85
CA GLN A 69 -3.31 -4.44 1.77
C GLN A 69 -3.43 -3.01 2.29
N VAL A 70 -2.82 -2.07 1.58
CA VAL A 70 -3.12 -0.65 1.71
C VAL A 70 -3.63 -0.16 0.37
N VAL A 71 -4.76 0.54 0.40
CA VAL A 71 -5.42 1.07 -0.80
C VAL A 71 -5.38 2.59 -0.73
N VAL A 72 -5.01 3.17 -1.86
CA VAL A 72 -4.89 4.61 -2.09
C VAL A 72 -5.87 4.99 -3.19
N GLU A 73 -6.76 5.94 -2.89
CA GLU A 73 -7.74 6.48 -3.83
C GLU A 73 -7.54 8.00 -3.96
N THR A 74 -7.60 8.53 -5.18
CA THR A 74 -7.52 9.97 -5.45
C THR A 74 -8.15 10.32 -6.80
N ASP A 75 -8.69 11.53 -6.91
CA ASP A 75 -9.28 12.08 -8.14
C ASP A 75 -8.24 12.76 -9.05
N ALA A 76 -7.01 12.24 -9.07
CA ALA A 76 -5.90 12.82 -9.81
C ALA A 76 -5.90 12.37 -11.29
N PRO A 77 -5.30 13.16 -12.21
CA PRO A 77 -5.18 12.75 -13.61
C PRO A 77 -4.39 11.45 -13.74
N ALA A 78 -4.85 10.52 -14.59
CA ALA A 78 -4.21 9.21 -14.83
C ALA A 78 -2.70 9.29 -15.14
N SER A 79 -2.23 10.39 -15.73
CA SER A 79 -0.79 10.66 -15.93
C SER A 79 0.04 10.65 -14.64
N THR A 80 -0.60 10.73 -13.48
CA THR A 80 0.02 10.74 -12.14
C THR A 80 0.10 9.35 -11.53
N ALA A 81 -0.60 8.34 -12.10
CA ALA A 81 -0.75 7.01 -11.53
C ALA A 81 0.59 6.30 -11.31
N GLU A 82 1.51 6.36 -12.29
CA GLU A 82 2.84 5.77 -12.16
C GLU A 82 3.65 6.42 -11.03
N ALA A 83 3.63 7.76 -10.93
CA ALA A 83 4.35 8.47 -9.88
C ALA A 83 3.81 8.14 -8.48
N LEU A 84 2.49 8.02 -8.34
CA LEU A 84 1.86 7.63 -7.08
C LEU A 84 2.17 6.16 -6.73
N ARG A 85 2.18 5.27 -7.72
CA ARG A 85 2.56 3.87 -7.54
C ARG A 85 3.99 3.78 -7.02
N ASP A 86 4.93 4.52 -7.60
CA ASP A 86 6.34 4.53 -7.19
C ASP A 86 6.50 5.05 -5.75
N VAL A 87 5.73 6.07 -5.36
CA VAL A 87 5.68 6.56 -3.98
C VAL A 87 5.20 5.46 -3.02
N CYS A 88 4.14 4.74 -3.38
CA CYS A 88 3.60 3.64 -2.58
C CYS A 88 4.59 2.48 -2.45
N GLU A 89 5.27 2.12 -3.54
CA GLU A 89 6.27 1.05 -3.58
C GLU A 89 7.48 1.39 -2.69
N ALA A 90 7.99 2.62 -2.79
CA ALA A 90 9.09 3.08 -1.95
C ALA A 90 8.71 3.11 -0.47
N TRP A 91 7.53 3.62 -0.12
CA TRP A 91 7.04 3.63 1.26
C TRP A 91 6.92 2.21 1.84
N ALA A 92 6.42 1.25 1.06
CA ALA A 92 6.27 -0.12 1.52
C ALA A 92 7.64 -0.76 1.82
N ALA A 93 8.62 -0.53 0.93
CA ALA A 93 10.00 -0.98 1.11
C ALA A 93 10.67 -0.37 2.36
N GLU A 94 10.45 0.94 2.61
CA GLU A 94 10.93 1.63 3.81
C GLU A 94 10.35 1.01 5.09
N CYS A 95 9.03 0.74 5.13
CA CYS A 95 8.39 0.10 6.28
C CYS A 95 8.96 -1.31 6.54
N ALA A 96 9.23 -2.08 5.49
CA ALA A 96 9.84 -3.40 5.60
C ALA A 96 11.29 -3.32 6.12
N ALA A 97 12.06 -2.32 5.66
CA ALA A 97 13.43 -2.10 6.11
C ALA A 97 13.49 -1.63 7.57
N GLU A 98 12.62 -0.71 8.00
CA GLU A 98 12.49 -0.26 9.40
C GLU A 98 12.24 -1.44 10.34
N ARG A 99 11.39 -2.41 9.92
CA ARG A 99 11.14 -3.64 10.68
C ARG A 99 12.36 -4.57 10.72
N SER A 100 13.12 -4.68 9.65
CA SER A 100 14.33 -5.52 9.65
C SER A 100 15.42 -5.00 10.59
N LEU A 101 15.31 -3.74 11.03
CA LEU A 101 16.27 -3.08 11.93
C LEU A 101 15.91 -3.21 13.42
N GLU A 102 14.89 -4.00 13.78
CA GLU A 102 14.67 -4.32 15.20
C GLU A 102 15.93 -5.01 15.77
N PRO A 103 16.59 -4.43 16.79
CA PRO A 103 17.81 -5.02 17.35
C PRO A 103 17.47 -6.36 18.00
N LEU A 104 18.26 -7.39 17.69
CA LEU A 104 18.42 -8.55 18.59
C LEU A 104 19.07 -8.04 19.88
N GLY A 105 18.26 -7.51 20.78
CA GLY A 105 18.68 -7.06 22.09
C GLY A 105 17.87 -7.79 23.14
N PHE A 106 18.31 -9.00 23.50
CA PHE A 106 18.58 -9.48 24.87
C PHE A 106 19.42 -10.75 24.80
#